data_AF-A0A9X9X3P3-F1
#
_entry.id   AF-A0A9X9X3P3-F1
#
_cell.length_a   1.000
_cell.length_b   1.000
_cell.length_c   1.000
_cell.angle_alpha   90.00
_cell.angle_beta   90.00
_cell.angle_gamma   90.00
#
_symmetry.space_group_name_H-M   'P 1'
#
loop_
_entity.id
_entity.type
_entity.pdbx_description
1 polymer ?
#
loop_
_entity_poly.entity_id
_entity_poly.type
_entity_poly.pdbx_seq_one_letter_code
_entity_poly.pdbx_strand_id
1 'polypeptide(L)'
;MTRAGLPGLGATVGVLAAVLHFAGALKSAPPLAALPFDLTAAAALGLLGLLPLLAAARGWTADARLALPLAGCGALWLWMVLAGVWSPSATILPAKLADAVLLGPAMLLAGLAVAGDGRALRACAGAALAIGAFVAAAIAWGIATDRVVLGGMPGANPDLVRVQYQIAGLAIASAAALAAVRAVEAPRVPARLAWLALVAL
;
A
#
# COMPACT_ATOMS: atom_id res chain seq x y z
N MET A 1 -11.96 17.81 -26.23
CA MET A 1 -12.83 16.62 -26.28
C MET A 1 -12.81 15.93 -24.93
N THR A 2 -13.84 16.12 -24.10
CA THR A 2 -14.01 15.42 -22.82
C THR A 2 -14.49 14.00 -23.11
N ARG A 3 -13.58 13.01 -23.09
CA ARG A 3 -14.00 11.60 -23.05
C ARG A 3 -14.92 11.41 -21.84
N ALA A 4 -16.10 10.85 -22.06
CA ALA A 4 -17.05 10.51 -21.00
C ALA A 4 -16.36 9.54 -20.02
N GLY A 5 -15.82 10.07 -18.94
CA GLY A 5 -15.17 9.29 -17.90
C GLY A 5 -16.24 8.54 -17.10
N LEU A 6 -16.07 7.23 -16.95
CA LEU A 6 -16.90 6.42 -16.05
C LEU A 6 -16.91 7.07 -14.65
N PRO A 7 -18.08 7.52 -14.15
CA PRO A 7 -18.15 8.18 -12.85
C PRO A 7 -17.65 7.22 -11.76
N GLY A 8 -16.73 7.70 -10.93
CA GLY A 8 -16.16 6.93 -9.82
C GLY A 8 -14.94 6.05 -10.13
N LEU A 9 -14.59 5.81 -11.41
CA LEU A 9 -13.49 4.91 -11.79
C LEU A 9 -12.18 5.20 -11.03
N GLY A 10 -11.72 6.45 -11.07
CA GLY A 10 -10.49 6.84 -10.38
C GLY A 10 -10.54 6.56 -8.88
N ALA A 11 -11.65 6.89 -8.22
CA ALA A 11 -11.80 6.66 -6.78
C ALA A 11 -11.72 5.16 -6.43
N THR A 12 -12.43 4.32 -7.19
CA THR A 12 -12.40 2.86 -7.00
C THR A 12 -10.99 2.29 -7.21
N VAL A 13 -10.31 2.69 -8.29
CA VAL A 13 -8.92 2.27 -8.55
C VAL A 13 -8.00 2.70 -7.42
N GLY A 14 -8.14 3.93 -6.92
CA GLY A 14 -7.35 4.43 -5.79
C GLY A 14 -7.55 3.61 -4.51
N VAL A 15 -8.80 3.31 -4.16
CA VAL A 15 -9.12 2.48 -2.98
C VAL A 15 -8.55 1.07 -3.13
N LEU A 16 -8.77 0.41 -4.27
CA LEU A 16 -8.27 -0.94 -4.51
C LEU A 16 -6.73 -0.98 -4.51
N ALA A 17 -6.08 0.05 -5.05
CA ALA A 17 -4.61 0.18 -5.01
C ALA A 17 -4.09 0.27 -3.57
N ALA A 18 -4.72 1.09 -2.72
CA ALA A 18 -4.35 1.17 -1.31
C ALA A 18 -4.59 -0.15 -0.57
N VAL A 19 -5.73 -0.81 -0.81
CA VAL A 19 -6.04 -2.13 -0.23
C VAL A 19 -5.01 -3.17 -0.65
N LEU A 20 -4.64 -3.22 -1.94
CA LEU A 20 -3.65 -4.16 -2.43
C LEU A 20 -2.26 -3.88 -1.82
N HIS A 21 -1.86 -2.60 -1.75
CA HIS A 21 -0.57 -2.19 -1.21
C HIS A 21 -0.42 -2.52 0.29
N PHE A 22 -1.50 -2.36 1.07
CA PHE A 22 -1.52 -2.65 2.49
C PHE A 22 -2.17 -4.00 2.83
N ALA A 23 -2.35 -4.89 1.86
CA ALA A 23 -3.09 -6.14 2.07
C ALA A 23 -2.45 -7.02 3.16
N GLY A 24 -1.11 -7.03 3.25
CA GLY A 24 -0.40 -7.76 4.31
C GLY A 24 -0.72 -7.21 5.71
N ALA A 25 -0.84 -5.90 5.87
CA ALA A 25 -1.22 -5.27 7.13
C ALA A 25 -2.69 -5.58 7.47
N LEU A 26 -3.57 -5.44 6.48
CA LEU A 26 -5.00 -5.70 6.63
C LEU A 26 -5.30 -7.16 7.00
N LYS A 27 -4.61 -8.13 6.37
CA LYS A 27 -4.73 -9.56 6.69
C LYS A 27 -4.28 -9.89 8.12
N SER A 28 -3.47 -9.03 8.73
CA SER A 28 -3.01 -9.21 10.12
C SER A 28 -3.99 -8.62 11.14
N ALA A 29 -5.01 -7.87 10.71
CA ALA A 29 -6.04 -7.34 11.59
C ALA A 29 -7.10 -8.41 11.90
N PRO A 30 -7.43 -8.68 13.18
CA PRO A 30 -8.35 -9.75 13.57
C PRO A 30 -9.69 -9.80 12.82
N PRO A 31 -10.43 -8.69 12.61
CA PRO A 31 -11.72 -8.75 11.91
C PRO A 31 -11.58 -9.06 10.41
N LEU A 32 -10.43 -8.79 9.79
CA LEU A 32 -10.20 -9.02 8.36
C LEU A 32 -9.55 -10.37 8.08
N ALA A 33 -8.81 -10.92 9.05
CA ALA A 33 -8.28 -12.28 8.98
C ALA A 33 -9.39 -13.34 8.86
N ALA A 34 -10.59 -13.05 9.35
CA ALA A 34 -11.75 -13.96 9.33
C ALA A 34 -12.61 -13.87 8.06
N LEU A 35 -12.24 -13.05 7.07
CA LEU A 35 -13.01 -12.92 5.84
C LEU A 35 -13.03 -14.25 5.06
N PRO A 36 -14.18 -14.62 4.44
CA PRO A 36 -14.30 -15.87 3.68
C PRO A 36 -13.63 -15.81 2.30
N PHE A 37 -12.92 -14.72 1.98
CA PHE A 37 -12.25 -14.51 0.70
C PHE A 37 -10.91 -13.80 0.89
N ASP A 38 -10.00 -13.98 -0.08
CA ASP A 38 -8.70 -13.32 -0.07
C ASP A 38 -8.82 -11.87 -0.58
N LEU A 39 -8.66 -10.91 0.34
CA LEU A 39 -8.69 -9.47 0.06
C LEU A 39 -7.64 -9.04 -0.98
N THR A 40 -6.44 -9.63 -0.96
CA THR A 40 -5.38 -9.38 -1.95
C THR A 40 -5.84 -9.80 -3.34
N ALA A 41 -6.40 -11.00 -3.46
CA ALA A 41 -6.88 -11.52 -4.74
C ALA A 41 -8.03 -10.67 -5.29
N ALA A 42 -9.00 -10.31 -4.43
CA ALA A 42 -10.12 -9.46 -4.81
C ALA A 42 -9.65 -8.07 -5.30
N ALA A 43 -8.72 -7.43 -4.57
CA ALA A 43 -8.18 -6.14 -4.96
C ALA A 43 -7.36 -6.21 -6.25
N ALA A 44 -6.53 -7.26 -6.40
CA ALA A 44 -5.72 -7.47 -7.60
C ALA A 44 -6.59 -7.70 -8.85
N LEU A 45 -7.62 -8.54 -8.76
CA LEU A 45 -8.55 -8.79 -9.87
C LEU A 45 -9.31 -7.53 -10.26
N GLY A 46 -9.78 -6.75 -9.28
CA GLY A 46 -10.43 -5.47 -9.53
C GLY A 46 -9.49 -4.49 -10.25
N LEU A 47 -8.24 -4.37 -9.79
CA LEU A 47 -7.24 -3.52 -10.44
C LEU A 47 -6.88 -3.99 -11.84
N LEU A 48 -6.77 -5.31 -12.07
CA LEU A 48 -6.44 -5.87 -13.38
C LEU A 48 -7.47 -5.44 -14.44
N GLY A 49 -8.76 -5.40 -14.09
CA GLY A 49 -9.80 -4.93 -14.99
C GLY A 49 -9.87 -3.41 -15.13
N LEU A 50 -9.62 -2.66 -14.05
CA LEU A 50 -9.87 -1.21 -14.01
C LEU A 50 -8.66 -0.36 -14.40
N LEU A 51 -7.42 -0.82 -14.19
CA LEU A 51 -6.20 -0.09 -14.53
C LEU A 51 -6.07 0.17 -16.04
N PRO A 52 -6.32 -0.80 -16.94
CA PRO A 52 -6.28 -0.54 -18.38
C PRO A 52 -7.31 0.52 -18.81
N LEU A 53 -8.50 0.49 -18.19
CA LEU A 53 -9.55 1.49 -18.46
C LEU A 53 -9.14 2.88 -17.98
N LEU A 54 -8.57 2.98 -16.77
CA LEU A 54 -8.04 4.23 -16.24
C LEU A 54 -6.93 4.77 -17.14
N ALA A 55 -6.06 3.89 -17.63
CA ALA A 55 -4.94 4.27 -18.47
C ALA A 55 -5.34 4.70 -19.88
N ALA A 56 -6.34 4.04 -20.47
CA ALA A 56 -6.90 4.43 -21.76
C ALA A 56 -7.69 5.75 -21.66
N ALA A 57 -8.24 6.08 -20.49
CA ALA A 57 -9.04 7.28 -20.30
C ALA A 57 -8.21 8.58 -20.19
N ARG A 58 -6.86 8.49 -20.10
CA ARG A 58 -6.00 9.64 -19.78
C ARG A 58 -4.97 9.96 -20.87
N GLY A 59 -4.68 11.25 -21.02
CA GLY A 59 -3.52 11.75 -21.76
C GLY A 59 -2.31 11.78 -20.83
N TRP A 60 -1.32 10.95 -21.10
CA TRP A 60 -0.17 10.76 -20.24
C TRP A 60 0.88 11.85 -20.46
N THR A 61 1.27 12.53 -19.38
CA THR A 61 2.42 13.44 -19.36
C THR A 61 3.22 13.15 -18.10
N ALA A 62 4.52 12.92 -18.23
CA ALA A 62 5.41 12.74 -17.10
C ALA A 62 6.22 14.02 -16.88
N ASP A 63 6.23 14.54 -15.65
CA ASP A 63 7.12 15.63 -15.26
C ASP A 63 8.55 15.08 -15.11
N ALA A 64 9.55 15.81 -15.62
CA ALA A 64 10.96 15.46 -15.50
C ALA A 64 11.42 15.25 -14.04
N ARG A 65 10.75 15.89 -13.07
CA ARG A 65 11.00 15.70 -11.63
C ARG A 65 10.76 14.27 -11.16
N LEU A 66 9.96 13.48 -11.90
CA LEU A 66 9.74 12.07 -11.61
C LEU A 66 10.91 11.17 -12.04
N ALA A 67 11.82 11.67 -12.88
CA ALA A 67 12.91 10.86 -13.42
C ALA A 67 13.80 10.28 -12.32
N LEU A 68 14.18 11.08 -11.31
CA LEU A 68 15.05 10.60 -10.23
C LEU A 68 14.35 9.56 -9.32
N PRO A 69 13.12 9.79 -8.82
CA PRO A 69 12.37 8.75 -8.10
C PRO A 69 12.21 7.46 -8.91
N LEU A 70 11.87 7.57 -10.20
CA LEU A 70 11.71 6.40 -11.09
C LEU A 70 13.03 5.66 -11.31
N ALA A 71 14.12 6.39 -11.50
CA ALA A 71 15.46 5.80 -11.59
C ALA A 71 15.84 5.10 -10.28
N GLY A 72 15.48 5.66 -9.12
CA GLY A 72 15.65 5.02 -7.81
C GLY A 72 14.87 3.72 -7.70
N CYS A 73 13.59 3.70 -8.10
CA CYS A 73 12.79 2.47 -8.13
C CYS A 73 13.40 1.42 -9.07
N GLY A 74 13.83 1.83 -10.26
CA GLY A 74 14.47 0.94 -11.24
C GLY A 74 15.82 0.39 -10.75
N ALA A 75 16.64 1.23 -10.12
CA ALA A 75 17.92 0.84 -9.53
C ALA A 75 17.72 -0.12 -8.35
N LEU A 76 16.73 0.13 -7.48
CA LEU A 76 16.38 -0.79 -6.39
C LEU A 76 15.91 -2.14 -6.92
N TRP A 77 15.06 -2.15 -7.96
CA TRP A 77 14.61 -3.36 -8.61
C TRP A 77 15.79 -4.15 -9.21
N LEU A 78 16.66 -3.48 -9.97
CA LEU A 78 17.85 -4.11 -10.54
C LEU A 78 18.77 -4.65 -9.44
N TRP A 79 18.98 -3.88 -8.38
CA TRP A 79 19.74 -4.31 -7.22
C TRP A 79 19.15 -5.55 -6.57
N MET A 80 17.83 -5.64 -6.40
CA MET A 80 17.19 -6.85 -5.88
C MET A 80 17.44 -8.08 -6.75
N VAL A 81 17.43 -7.91 -8.08
CA VAL A 81 17.74 -8.99 -9.01
C VAL A 81 19.21 -9.44 -8.86
N LEU A 82 20.15 -8.49 -8.83
CA LEU A 82 21.58 -8.76 -8.68
C LEU A 82 21.91 -9.39 -7.33
N ALA A 83 21.38 -8.83 -6.24
CA ALA A 83 21.52 -9.37 -4.90
C ALA A 83 20.93 -10.79 -4.80
N GLY A 84 19.87 -11.05 -5.55
CA GLY A 84 19.31 -12.38 -5.71
C GLY A 84 20.33 -13.38 -6.23
N VAL A 85 21.04 -13.05 -7.32
CA VAL A 85 22.05 -13.93 -7.95
C VAL A 85 23.18 -14.32 -7.00
N TRP A 86 23.55 -13.45 -6.04
CA TRP A 86 24.59 -13.73 -5.04
C TRP A 86 24.06 -14.34 -3.74
N SER A 87 22.76 -14.56 -3.61
CA SER A 87 22.19 -15.07 -2.37
C SER A 87 22.47 -16.58 -2.21
N PRO A 88 22.96 -17.04 -1.05
CA PRO A 88 23.19 -18.46 -0.79
C PRO A 88 21.88 -19.26 -0.58
N SER A 89 20.72 -18.60 -0.59
CA SER A 89 19.43 -19.20 -0.23
C SER A 89 18.76 -19.91 -1.42
N ALA A 90 19.27 -21.10 -1.78
CA ALA A 90 18.85 -21.85 -2.97
C ALA A 90 17.34 -22.22 -3.01
N THR A 91 16.67 -22.30 -1.86
CA THR A 91 15.26 -22.71 -1.76
C THR A 91 14.26 -21.56 -1.77
N ILE A 92 14.60 -20.42 -1.14
CA ILE A 92 13.70 -19.26 -1.02
C ILE A 92 13.88 -18.31 -2.20
N LEU A 93 15.12 -18.20 -2.71
CA LEU A 93 15.47 -17.25 -3.75
C LEU A 93 14.67 -17.44 -5.04
N PRO A 94 14.53 -18.64 -5.63
CA PRO A 94 13.82 -18.77 -6.91
C PRO A 94 12.35 -18.34 -6.81
N ALA A 95 11.70 -18.67 -5.69
CA ALA A 95 10.32 -18.29 -5.42
C ALA A 95 10.16 -16.77 -5.25
N LYS A 96 11.01 -16.13 -4.44
CA LYS A 96 10.91 -14.68 -4.17
C LYS A 96 11.44 -13.79 -5.28
N LEU A 97 12.43 -14.27 -6.03
CA LEU A 97 13.02 -13.55 -7.15
C LEU A 97 12.02 -13.50 -8.32
N ALA A 98 11.32 -14.61 -8.60
CA ALA A 98 10.26 -14.63 -9.60
C ALA A 98 9.16 -13.60 -9.27
N ASP A 99 8.71 -13.57 -8.01
CA ASP A 99 7.76 -12.58 -7.52
C ASP A 99 8.29 -11.15 -7.71
N ALA A 100 9.54 -10.86 -7.29
CA ALA A 100 10.11 -9.51 -7.37
C ALA A 100 10.33 -9.03 -8.81
N VAL A 101 10.79 -9.91 -9.70
CA VAL A 101 11.06 -9.60 -11.11
C VAL A 101 9.77 -9.30 -11.86
N LEU A 102 8.71 -10.07 -11.62
CA LEU A 102 7.44 -9.92 -12.33
C LEU A 102 6.52 -8.88 -11.69
N LEU A 103 6.37 -8.90 -10.37
CA LEU A 103 5.45 -8.03 -9.66
C LEU A 103 6.01 -6.61 -9.48
N GLY A 104 7.31 -6.44 -9.30
CA GLY A 104 7.93 -5.13 -9.09
C GLY A 104 7.58 -4.11 -10.20
N PRO A 105 7.85 -4.41 -11.47
CA PRO A 105 7.49 -3.53 -12.59
C PRO A 105 5.99 -3.33 -12.72
N ALA A 106 5.19 -4.39 -12.54
CA ALA A 106 3.72 -4.30 -12.61
C ALA A 106 3.15 -3.37 -11.51
N MET A 107 3.66 -3.48 -10.28
CA MET A 107 3.28 -2.61 -9.16
C MET A 107 3.72 -1.16 -9.39
N LEU A 108 4.92 -0.94 -9.94
CA LEU A 108 5.38 0.40 -10.30
C LEU A 108 4.47 1.04 -11.36
N LEU A 109 4.14 0.29 -12.42
CA LEU A 109 3.24 0.75 -13.48
C LEU A 109 1.84 1.03 -12.94
N ALA A 110 1.31 0.18 -12.06
CA ALA A 110 0.04 0.41 -11.38
C ALA A 110 0.08 1.69 -10.51
N GLY A 111 1.18 1.90 -9.78
CA GLY A 111 1.39 3.11 -8.98
C GLY A 111 1.45 4.37 -9.83
N LEU A 112 2.18 4.34 -10.95
CA LEU A 112 2.19 5.43 -11.94
C LEU A 112 0.81 5.67 -12.53
N ALA A 113 0.06 4.59 -12.77
CA ALA A 113 -1.27 4.70 -13.33
C ALA A 113 -2.25 5.40 -12.38
N VAL A 114 -2.18 5.07 -11.09
CA VAL A 114 -2.93 5.74 -10.01
C VAL A 114 -2.48 7.19 -9.86
N ALA A 115 -1.16 7.47 -9.89
CA ALA A 115 -0.62 8.81 -9.74
C ALA A 115 -0.97 9.75 -10.91
N GLY A 116 -1.12 9.20 -12.12
CA GLY A 116 -1.58 9.93 -13.30
C GLY A 116 -3.03 10.43 -13.23
N ASP A 117 -3.82 9.93 -12.27
CA ASP A 117 -5.20 10.37 -12.03
C ASP A 117 -5.35 10.98 -10.63
N GLY A 118 -5.55 12.30 -10.56
CA GLY A 118 -5.68 12.99 -9.28
C GLY A 118 -6.85 12.52 -8.39
N ARG A 119 -7.94 11.96 -8.95
CA ARG A 119 -9.01 11.37 -8.14
C ARG A 119 -8.57 10.03 -7.55
N ALA A 120 -7.91 9.19 -8.35
CA ALA A 120 -7.34 7.94 -7.88
C ALA A 120 -6.27 8.14 -6.83
N LEU A 121 -5.35 9.09 -7.04
CA LEU A 121 -4.32 9.43 -6.07
C LEU A 121 -4.93 9.90 -4.73
N ARG A 122 -5.92 10.78 -4.76
CA ARG A 122 -6.61 11.25 -3.53
C ARG A 122 -7.34 10.13 -2.81
N ALA A 123 -8.04 9.27 -3.55
CA ALA A 123 -8.75 8.13 -2.96
C ALA A 123 -7.76 7.10 -2.38
N CYS A 124 -6.65 6.85 -3.06
CA CYS A 124 -5.56 6.01 -2.57
C CYS A 124 -4.97 6.55 -1.26
N ALA A 125 -4.62 7.85 -1.21
CA ALA A 125 -4.10 8.48 0.00
C ALA A 125 -5.12 8.47 1.16
N GLY A 126 -6.40 8.73 0.87
CA GLY A 126 -7.47 8.67 1.87
C GLY A 126 -7.67 7.25 2.42
N ALA A 127 -7.66 6.24 1.54
CA ALA A 127 -7.75 4.85 1.92
C ALA A 127 -6.50 4.39 2.71
N ALA A 128 -5.30 4.81 2.31
CA ALA A 128 -4.06 4.54 3.04
C ALA A 128 -4.09 5.09 4.47
N LEU A 129 -4.55 6.34 4.64
CA LEU A 129 -4.78 6.95 5.96
C LEU A 129 -5.76 6.12 6.80
N ALA A 130 -6.91 5.76 6.22
CA ALA A 130 -7.93 4.98 6.91
C ALA A 130 -7.42 3.58 7.29
N ILE A 131 -6.67 2.92 6.40
CA ILE A 131 -6.07 1.61 6.63
C ILE A 131 -5.04 1.70 7.76
N GLY A 132 -4.12 2.67 7.75
CA GLY A 132 -3.12 2.80 8.81
C GLY A 132 -3.75 3.09 10.17
N ALA A 133 -4.74 3.99 10.24
CA ALA A 133 -5.48 4.25 11.47
C ALA A 133 -6.25 3.03 11.97
N PHE A 134 -6.88 2.28 11.05
CA PHE A 134 -7.58 1.03 11.38
C PHE A 134 -6.61 -0.03 11.91
N VAL A 135 -5.45 -0.22 11.27
CA VAL A 135 -4.42 -1.15 11.71
C VAL A 135 -3.91 -0.74 13.10
N ALA A 136 -3.59 0.54 13.33
CA ALA A 136 -3.19 1.03 14.65
C ALA A 136 -4.24 0.72 15.74
N ALA A 137 -5.52 1.02 15.46
CA ALA A 137 -6.62 0.74 16.37
C ALA A 137 -6.80 -0.76 16.64
N ALA A 138 -6.68 -1.60 15.61
CA ALA A 138 -6.78 -3.06 15.76
C ALA A 138 -5.65 -3.62 16.63
N ILE A 139 -4.43 -3.08 16.51
CA ILE A 139 -3.29 -3.44 17.35
C ILE A 139 -3.52 -2.98 18.80
N ALA A 140 -3.89 -1.72 19.00
CA ALA A 140 -4.17 -1.17 20.33
C ALA A 140 -5.27 -1.96 21.06
N TRP A 141 -6.34 -2.33 20.35
CA TRP A 141 -7.39 -3.20 20.86
C TRP A 141 -6.89 -4.60 21.21
N GLY A 142 -6.06 -5.20 20.34
CA GLY A 142 -5.42 -6.48 20.62
C GLY A 142 -4.59 -6.45 21.90
N ILE A 143 -3.84 -5.36 22.12
CA ILE A 143 -3.04 -5.14 23.34
C ILE A 143 -3.97 -5.01 24.55
N ALA A 144 -5.01 -4.18 24.47
CA ALA A 144 -5.93 -3.96 25.57
C ALA A 144 -6.74 -5.21 25.99
N THR A 145 -6.84 -6.21 25.11
CA THR A 145 -7.60 -7.43 25.36
C THR A 145 -6.73 -8.68 25.56
N ASP A 146 -5.40 -8.52 25.65
CA ASP A 146 -4.41 -9.61 25.72
C ASP A 146 -4.57 -10.63 24.57
N ARG A 147 -5.05 -10.17 23.41
CA ARG A 147 -5.31 -10.97 22.19
C ARG A 147 -4.38 -10.55 21.06
N VAL A 148 -3.21 -9.99 21.35
CA VAL A 148 -2.25 -9.60 20.31
C VAL A 148 -1.75 -10.85 19.61
N VAL A 149 -2.34 -11.11 18.45
CA VAL A 149 -1.93 -12.17 17.52
C VAL A 149 -1.50 -11.50 16.22
N LEU A 150 -0.57 -10.56 16.30
CA LEU A 150 0.19 -10.12 15.14
C LEU A 150 1.25 -11.20 14.91
N GLY A 151 1.05 -12.06 13.92
CA GLY A 151 1.98 -13.14 13.60
C GLY A 151 1.48 -14.58 13.81
N GLY A 152 0.32 -14.77 14.43
CA GLY A 152 -0.25 -16.09 14.74
C GLY A 152 -0.19 -16.48 16.23
N MET A 153 -0.91 -17.55 16.59
CA MET A 153 -1.07 -18.04 17.98
C MET A 153 0.28 -18.40 18.65
N PRO A 154 0.34 -18.54 19.99
CA PRO A 154 1.52 -19.09 20.67
C PRO A 154 2.03 -20.37 19.99
N GLY A 155 3.29 -20.37 19.55
CA GLY A 155 3.89 -21.43 18.72
C GLY A 155 3.99 -21.12 17.23
N ALA A 156 3.52 -19.95 16.77
CA ALA A 156 3.70 -19.49 15.40
C ALA A 156 5.18 -19.19 15.06
N ASN A 157 5.52 -19.31 13.78
CA ASN A 157 6.89 -19.09 13.30
C ASN A 157 7.33 -17.63 13.59
N PRO A 158 8.37 -17.41 14.40
CA PRO A 158 8.81 -16.08 14.83
C PRO A 158 9.25 -15.16 13.68
N ASP A 159 9.73 -15.72 12.55
CA ASP A 159 10.07 -14.92 11.39
C ASP A 159 8.83 -14.36 10.67
N LEU A 160 7.73 -15.12 10.62
CA LEU A 160 6.46 -14.65 10.05
C LEU A 160 5.82 -13.58 10.93
N VAL A 161 5.94 -13.73 12.25
CA VAL A 161 5.52 -12.73 13.23
C VAL A 161 6.25 -11.41 12.99
N ARG A 162 7.58 -11.43 12.88
CA ARG A 162 8.40 -10.22 12.64
C ARG A 162 8.00 -9.50 11.35
N VAL A 163 7.77 -10.24 10.28
CA VAL A 163 7.36 -9.67 8.98
C VAL A 163 5.99 -8.99 9.10
N GLN A 164 5.03 -9.59 9.81
CA GLN A 164 3.71 -8.98 10.01
C GLN A 164 3.80 -7.68 10.82
N TYR A 165 4.64 -7.63 11.86
CA TYR A 165 4.90 -6.38 12.59
C TYR A 165 5.51 -5.30 11.70
N GLN A 166 6.48 -5.64 10.84
CA GLN A 166 7.09 -4.69 9.93
C GLN A 166 6.08 -4.13 8.92
N ILE A 167 5.22 -4.97 8.38
CA ILE A 167 4.19 -4.55 7.40
C ILE A 167 3.11 -3.70 8.08
N ALA A 168 2.69 -4.07 9.30
CA ALA A 168 1.76 -3.26 10.08
C ALA A 168 2.35 -1.90 10.45
N GLY A 169 3.61 -1.87 10.92
CA GLY A 169 4.34 -0.65 11.20
C GLY A 169 4.50 0.25 9.97
N LEU A 170 4.76 -0.33 8.80
CA LEU A 170 4.83 0.42 7.53
C LEU A 170 3.49 1.08 7.18
N ALA A 171 2.37 0.39 7.39
CA ALA A 171 1.03 0.95 7.15
C ALA A 171 0.74 2.14 8.07
N ILE A 172 1.07 2.01 9.36
CA ILE A 172 0.92 3.08 10.35
C ILE A 172 1.82 4.27 10.01
N ALA A 173 3.10 4.02 9.74
CA ALA A 173 4.06 5.06 9.38
C ALA A 173 3.64 5.81 8.09
N SER A 174 3.09 5.09 7.12
CA SER A 174 2.58 5.68 5.87
C SER A 174 1.38 6.59 6.14
N ALA A 175 0.45 6.19 7.01
CA ALA A 175 -0.67 7.03 7.44
C ALA A 175 -0.18 8.26 8.22
N ALA A 176 0.76 8.10 9.15
CA ALA A 176 1.34 9.21 9.90
C ALA A 176 2.05 10.22 8.96
N ALA A 177 2.82 9.74 7.98
CA ALA A 177 3.46 10.61 7.00
C ALA A 177 2.44 11.41 6.17
N LEU A 178 1.37 10.77 5.70
CA LEU A 178 0.27 11.45 4.99
C LEU A 178 -0.44 12.47 5.90
N ALA A 179 -0.68 12.13 7.17
CA ALA A 179 -1.28 13.04 8.14
C ALA A 179 -0.37 14.24 8.41
N ALA A 180 0.95 14.04 8.50
CA ALA A 180 1.93 15.11 8.67
C ALA A 180 1.90 16.10 7.49
N VAL A 181 1.84 15.60 6.25
CA VAL A 181 1.67 16.45 5.06
C VAL A 181 0.37 17.26 5.16
N ARG A 182 -0.74 16.62 5.54
CA ARG A 182 -2.03 17.31 5.72
C ARG A 182 -2.01 18.35 6.83
N ALA A 183 -1.25 18.12 7.91
CA ALA A 183 -1.07 19.09 8.98
C ALA A 183 -0.36 20.37 8.47
N VAL A 184 0.66 20.20 7.64
CA VAL A 184 1.41 21.32 7.02
C VAL A 184 0.52 22.09 6.05
N GLU A 185 -0.28 21.39 5.22
CA GLU A 185 -1.20 22.00 4.27
C GLU A 185 -2.42 22.67 4.91
N ALA A 186 -2.78 22.30 6.15
CA ALA A 186 -4.00 22.77 6.79
C ALA A 186 -3.91 24.29 7.10
N PRO A 187 -4.86 25.09 6.59
CA PRO A 187 -4.85 26.55 6.80
C PRO A 187 -5.36 26.96 8.18
N ARG A 188 -6.13 26.09 8.86
CA ARG A 188 -6.75 26.38 10.16
C ARG A 188 -6.09 25.58 11.27
N VAL A 189 -5.80 26.23 12.40
CA VAL A 189 -5.22 25.62 13.61
C VAL A 189 -5.95 24.36 14.09
N PRO A 190 -7.29 24.33 14.24
CA PRO A 190 -7.98 23.11 14.70
C PRO A 190 -7.81 21.93 13.72
N ALA A 191 -7.84 22.20 12.40
CA ALA A 191 -7.60 21.16 11.41
C ALA A 191 -6.15 20.65 11.47
N ARG A 192 -5.17 21.54 11.66
CA ARG A 192 -3.77 21.17 11.85
C ARG A 192 -3.57 20.30 13.10
N LEU A 193 -4.19 20.67 14.22
CA LEU A 193 -4.13 19.89 15.46
C LEU A 193 -4.75 18.50 15.29
N ALA A 194 -5.88 18.38 14.59
CA ALA A 194 -6.48 17.09 14.29
C ALA A 194 -5.55 16.18 13.48
N TRP A 195 -4.86 16.73 12.47
CA TRP A 195 -3.86 15.97 11.70
C TRP A 195 -2.62 15.62 12.53
N LEU A 196 -2.13 16.53 13.37
CA LEU A 196 -1.01 16.24 14.28
C LEU A 196 -1.35 15.16 15.30
N ALA A 197 -2.59 15.12 15.80
CA ALA A 197 -3.06 14.05 16.67
C ALA A 197 -2.99 12.68 15.98
N LEU A 198 -3.31 12.60 14.69
CA LEU A 198 -3.18 11.37 13.89
C LEU A 198 -1.72 10.97 13.62
N VAL A 199 -0.77 11.92 13.66
CA VAL A 199 0.67 11.61 13.56
C VAL A 199 1.19 10.97 14.85
N ALA A 200 0.61 11.33 15.99
CA ALA A 200 1.03 10.88 17.31
C ALA A 200 0.40 9.53 17.75
N LEU A 201 -0.42 8.93 16.88
CA LEU A 201 -1.17 7.69 17.09
C LEU A 201 -0.36 6.46 16.67
#